data_AF-A0A261GI71-F1
#
_entry.id   AF-A0A261GI71-F1
#
_cell.length_a   1.000
_cell.length_b   1.000
_cell.length_c   1.000
_cell.angle_alpha   90.00
_cell.angle_beta   90.00
_cell.angle_gamma   90.00
#
_symmetry.space_group_name_H-M   'P 1'
#
loop_
_entity.id
_entity.type
_entity.pdbx_description
1 polymer ?
#
loop_
_entity_poly.entity_id
_entity_poly.type
_entity_poly.pdbx_seq_one_letter_code
_entity_poly.pdbx_strand_id
1 'polypeptide(L)'
;MDYLAEKVSDKLEFNQQQDEQWKQLLGDVKQIRDSMREKHESTRTMVIEELKSDQLDEAKLLMALEQHQQTINESFRTLLPKINELHATLTPEQKDKLVAWLEKHHERGNGFMH
;
A
#
# COMPACT_ATOMS: atom_id res chain seq x y z
N MET A 1 -6.73 -7.75 -4.72
CA MET A 1 -5.41 -7.88 -4.05
C MET A 1 -5.15 -9.32 -3.69
N ASP A 2 -6.08 -10.03 -3.04
CA ASP A 2 -5.95 -11.46 -2.70
C ASP A 2 -5.59 -12.35 -3.92
N TYR A 3 -6.17 -12.07 -5.10
CA TYR A 3 -5.81 -12.76 -6.36
C TYR A 3 -4.41 -12.44 -6.91
N LEU A 4 -3.88 -11.23 -6.63
CA LEU A 4 -2.54 -10.82 -7.09
C LEU A 4 -1.47 -11.41 -6.18
N ALA A 5 -1.76 -11.47 -4.88
CA ALA A 5 -0.97 -12.10 -3.83
C ALA A 5 -0.65 -13.58 -4.11
N GLU A 6 -1.70 -14.35 -4.40
CA GLU A 6 -1.62 -15.79 -4.66
C GLU A 6 -0.78 -16.09 -5.91
N LYS A 7 -0.96 -15.29 -6.97
CA LYS A 7 -0.18 -15.42 -8.22
C LYS A 7 1.30 -15.05 -8.11
N VAL A 8 1.70 -14.29 -7.09
CA VAL A 8 3.11 -13.96 -6.87
C VAL A 8 3.84 -15.14 -6.26
N SER A 9 3.26 -15.76 -5.21
CA SER A 9 3.88 -16.88 -4.53
C SER A 9 4.13 -18.06 -5.49
N ASP A 10 3.13 -18.40 -6.31
CA ASP A 10 3.22 -19.48 -7.30
C ASP A 10 4.25 -19.19 -8.42
N LYS A 11 4.44 -17.93 -8.79
CA LYS A 11 5.37 -17.54 -9.87
C LYS A 11 6.81 -17.38 -9.40
N LEU A 12 7.00 -17.05 -8.14
CA LEU A 12 8.31 -16.83 -7.54
C LEU A 12 8.90 -18.09 -6.92
N GLU A 13 8.15 -19.19 -6.96
CA GLU A 13 8.57 -20.49 -6.41
C GLU A 13 9.05 -20.32 -4.97
N PHE A 14 8.27 -19.57 -4.18
CA PHE A 14 8.59 -19.34 -2.78
C PHE A 14 8.61 -20.66 -2.03
N ASN A 15 9.63 -20.83 -1.18
CA ASN A 15 9.61 -21.90 -0.20
C ASN A 15 8.58 -21.59 0.89
N GLN A 16 8.30 -22.55 1.77
CA GLN A 16 7.29 -22.40 2.81
C GLN A 16 7.50 -21.13 3.68
N GLN A 17 8.74 -20.86 4.08
CA GLN A 17 9.06 -19.68 4.90
C GLN A 17 8.80 -18.38 4.14
N GLN A 18 9.23 -18.29 2.88
CA GLN A 18 9.02 -17.12 2.02
C GLN A 18 7.53 -16.87 1.75
N ASP A 19 6.75 -17.94 1.55
CA ASP A 19 5.30 -17.86 1.34
C ASP A 19 4.57 -17.35 2.59
N GLU A 20 4.95 -17.82 3.78
CA GLU A 20 4.40 -17.32 5.04
C GLU A 20 4.72 -15.83 5.25
N GLN A 21 5.97 -15.42 5.02
CA GLN A 21 6.39 -14.02 5.10
C GLN A 21 5.64 -13.13 4.10
N TRP A 22 5.46 -13.62 2.87
CA TRP A 22 4.71 -12.92 1.83
C TRP A 22 3.23 -12.75 2.20
N LYS A 23 2.58 -13.82 2.67
CA LYS A 23 1.18 -13.78 3.12
C LYS A 23 0.96 -12.81 4.27
N GLN A 24 1.87 -12.80 5.25
CA GLN A 24 1.82 -11.83 6.35
C GLN A 24 1.93 -10.40 5.84
N LEU A 25 2.93 -10.11 5.00
CA LEU A 25 3.13 -8.79 4.41
C LEU A 25 1.89 -8.31 3.66
N LEU A 26 1.26 -9.18 2.87
CA LEU A 26 0.04 -8.87 2.14
C LEU A 26 -1.16 -8.61 3.07
N GLY A 27 -1.26 -9.37 4.16
CA GLY A 27 -2.25 -9.14 5.20
C GLY A 27 -2.14 -7.74 5.79
N ASP A 28 -0.94 -7.32 6.15
CA ASP A 28 -0.70 -5.98 6.70
C ASP A 28 -0.98 -4.87 5.66
N VAL A 29 -0.53 -5.07 4.41
CA VAL A 29 -0.82 -4.14 3.31
C VAL A 29 -2.33 -3.99 3.10
N LYS A 30 -3.09 -5.09 3.17
CA LYS A 30 -4.55 -5.07 3.07
C LYS A 30 -5.18 -4.28 4.20
N GLN A 31 -4.76 -4.53 5.44
CA GLN A 31 -5.26 -3.79 6.62
C GLN A 31 -4.96 -2.29 6.53
N ILE A 32 -3.73 -1.92 6.15
CA ILE A 32 -3.33 -0.53 5.93
C ILE A 32 -4.19 0.12 4.86
N ARG A 33 -4.38 -0.55 3.72
CA ARG A 33 -5.22 -0.05 2.62
C ARG A 33 -6.66 0.17 3.07
N ASP A 34 -7.24 -0.79 3.80
CA ASP A 34 -8.63 -0.69 4.25
C ASP A 34 -8.79 0.48 5.24
N SER A 35 -7.83 0.67 6.16
CA SER A 35 -7.78 1.85 7.05
C SER A 35 -7.60 3.17 6.29
N MET A 36 -6.75 3.18 5.26
CA MET A 36 -6.53 4.36 4.42
C MET A 36 -7.79 4.72 3.62
N ARG A 37 -8.54 3.72 3.13
CA ARG A 37 -9.77 3.96 2.36
C ARG A 37 -10.80 4.71 3.18
N GLU A 38 -11.05 4.28 4.42
CA GLU A 38 -11.99 4.94 5.33
C GLU A 38 -11.58 6.39 5.59
N LYS A 39 -10.29 6.62 5.90
CA LYS A 39 -9.74 7.97 6.10
C LYS A 39 -9.83 8.84 4.84
N HIS A 40 -9.62 8.25 3.66
CA HIS A 40 -9.68 8.96 2.39
C HIS A 40 -11.11 9.40 2.05
N GLU A 41 -12.12 8.55 2.26
CA GLU A 41 -13.53 8.90 2.03
C GLU A 41 -13.98 10.04 2.96
N SER A 42 -13.56 10.00 4.24
CA SER A 42 -13.80 11.08 5.20
C SER A 42 -13.11 12.39 4.81
N THR A 43 -11.82 12.32 4.44
CA THR A 43 -11.04 13.49 3.99
C THR A 43 -11.63 14.10 2.73
N ARG A 44 -12.05 13.26 1.76
CA ARG A 44 -12.67 13.72 0.52
C ARG A 44 -13.96 14.47 0.78
N THR A 45 -14.82 13.96 1.67
CA THR A 45 -16.07 14.64 2.06
C THR A 45 -15.77 16.00 2.68
N MET A 46 -14.82 16.05 3.62
CA MET A 46 -14.39 17.29 4.25
C MET A 46 -13.87 18.31 3.24
N VAL A 47 -13.00 17.91 2.31
CA VAL A 47 -12.47 18.80 1.27
C VAL A 47 -13.58 19.35 0.37
N ILE A 48 -14.56 18.52 0.00
CA ILE A 48 -15.71 18.97 -0.81
C ILE A 48 -16.57 19.99 -0.05
N GLU A 49 -16.75 19.82 1.26
CA GLU A 49 -17.48 20.77 2.11
C GLU A 49 -16.74 22.10 2.22
N GLU A 50 -15.42 22.08 2.45
CA GLU A 50 -14.59 23.30 2.51
C GLU A 50 -14.60 24.07 1.18
N LEU A 51 -14.58 23.36 0.04
CA LEU A 51 -14.66 23.99 -1.28
C LEU A 51 -16.03 24.61 -1.59
N LYS A 52 -17.09 24.19 -0.88
CA LYS A 52 -18.44 24.75 -1.01
C LYS A 52 -18.73 25.86 0.00
N SER A 53 -17.86 26.04 1.00
CA SER A 53 -17.96 27.10 2.00
C SER A 53 -17.71 28.47 1.38
N ASP A 54 -18.27 29.51 2.01
CA ASP A 54 -18.00 30.90 1.65
C ASP A 54 -16.52 31.29 1.88
N GLN A 55 -15.85 30.60 2.80
CA GLN A 55 -14.43 30.76 3.10
C GLN A 55 -13.77 29.40 3.35
N LEU A 56 -12.58 29.22 2.77
CA LEU A 56 -11.79 28.01 2.92
C LEU A 56 -11.11 27.96 4.30
N ASP A 57 -11.29 26.88 5.06
CA ASP A 57 -10.49 26.64 6.27
C ASP A 57 -9.16 25.97 5.90
N GLU A 58 -8.13 26.81 5.67
CA GLU A 58 -6.78 26.36 5.35
C GLU A 58 -6.18 25.46 6.45
N ALA A 59 -6.46 25.75 7.73
CA ALA A 59 -5.91 24.99 8.84
C ALA A 59 -6.45 23.55 8.83
N LYS A 60 -7.74 23.38 8.54
CA LYS A 60 -8.39 22.08 8.43
C LYS A 60 -7.83 21.23 7.28
N LEU A 61 -7.55 21.85 6.14
CA LEU A 61 -6.94 21.17 4.99
C LEU A 61 -5.49 20.74 5.28
N LEU A 62 -4.70 21.62 5.93
CA LEU A 62 -3.34 21.30 6.35
C LEU A 62 -3.32 20.14 7.34
N MET A 63 -4.21 20.14 8.34
CA MET A 63 -4.34 19.04 9.29
C MET A 63 -4.65 17.71 8.61
N ALA A 64 -5.51 17.70 7.59
CA ALA A 64 -5.82 16.48 6.84
C ALA A 64 -4.61 15.97 6.04
N LEU A 65 -3.83 16.88 5.44
CA LEU A 65 -2.59 16.53 4.76
C LEU A 65 -1.57 15.93 5.73
N GLU A 66 -1.38 16.55 6.89
CA GLU A 66 -0.47 16.05 7.94
C GLU A 66 -0.89 14.65 8.43
N GLN A 67 -2.18 14.43 8.66
CA GLN A 67 -2.70 13.13 9.06
C GLN A 67 -2.50 12.06 7.98
N HIS A 68 -2.64 12.43 6.71
CA HIS A 68 -2.32 11.55 5.59
C HIS A 68 -0.82 11.18 5.57
N GLN A 69 0.06 12.17 5.70
CA GLN A 69 1.51 11.96 5.74
C GLN A 69 1.93 11.09 6.94
N GLN A 70 1.34 11.31 8.12
CA GLN A 70 1.57 10.47 9.30
C GLN A 70 1.15 9.02 9.04
N THR A 71 -0.03 8.82 8.45
CA THR A 71 -0.51 7.47 8.12
C THR A 71 0.42 6.77 7.14
N ILE A 72 0.95 7.47 6.12
CA ILE A 72 1.97 6.92 5.22
C ILE A 72 3.22 6.53 5.99
N ASN A 73 3.75 7.42 6.83
CA ASN A 73 4.98 7.18 7.59
C ASN A 73 4.85 5.97 8.53
N GLU A 74 3.71 5.84 9.22
CA GLU A 74 3.40 4.69 10.09
C GLU A 74 3.31 3.38 9.31
N SER A 75 2.71 3.43 8.13
CA SER A 75 2.61 2.29 7.22
C SER A 75 4.00 1.81 6.80
N PHE A 76 4.89 2.72 6.39
CA PHE A 76 6.27 2.37 6.07
C PHE A 76 7.04 1.82 7.26
N ARG A 77 6.89 2.41 8.46
CA ARG A 77 7.51 1.89 9.69
C ARG A 77 7.08 0.46 10.00
N THR A 78 5.84 0.11 9.68
CA THR A 78 5.28 -1.23 9.90
C THR A 78 5.76 -2.23 8.84
N LEU A 79 5.75 -1.83 7.57
CA LEU A 79 6.00 -2.73 6.45
C LEU A 79 7.48 -2.91 6.13
N LEU A 80 8.31 -1.88 6.31
CA LEU A 80 9.71 -1.88 5.88
C LEU A 80 10.53 -3.03 6.52
N PRO A 81 10.40 -3.34 7.83
CA PRO A 81 11.10 -4.48 8.41
C PRO A 81 10.71 -5.81 7.75
N LYS A 82 9.42 -6.02 7.50
CA LYS A 82 8.89 -7.25 6.88
C LYS A 82 9.34 -7.41 5.43
N ILE A 83 9.36 -6.30 4.68
CA ILE A 83 9.92 -6.25 3.33
C ILE A 83 11.41 -6.61 3.36
N ASN A 84 12.16 -6.04 4.30
CA ASN A 84 13.59 -6.31 4.43
C ASN A 84 13.87 -7.79 4.78
N GLU A 85 13.09 -8.36 5.70
CA GLU A 85 13.16 -9.78 6.07
C GLU A 85 12.87 -10.68 4.87
N LEU A 86 11.78 -10.44 4.13
CA LEU A 86 11.49 -11.20 2.92
C LEU A 86 12.62 -11.05 1.89
N HIS A 87 13.03 -9.83 1.58
CA HIS A 87 14.09 -9.54 0.60
C HIS A 87 15.43 -10.21 0.94
N ALA A 88 15.75 -10.38 2.22
CA ALA A 88 16.96 -11.06 2.68
C ALA A 88 16.93 -12.57 2.38
N THR A 89 15.74 -13.18 2.32
CA THR A 89 15.56 -14.61 2.03
C THR A 89 15.49 -14.92 0.54
N LEU A 90 15.22 -13.93 -0.32
CA LEU A 90 15.07 -14.15 -1.76
C LEU A 90 16.42 -14.39 -2.43
N THR A 91 16.48 -15.36 -3.33
CA THR A 91 17.61 -15.52 -4.25
C THR A 91 17.64 -14.39 -5.27
N PRO A 92 18.79 -14.12 -5.93
CA PRO A 92 18.85 -13.12 -7.01
C PRO A 92 17.78 -13.35 -8.10
N GLU A 93 17.57 -14.60 -8.50
CA GLU A 93 16.54 -14.95 -9.50
C GLU A 93 15.12 -14.63 -9.01
N GLN A 94 14.80 -14.92 -7.74
CA GLN A 94 13.50 -14.59 -7.16
C GLN A 94 13.30 -13.06 -7.07
N LYS A 95 14.36 -12.28 -6.83
CA LYS A 95 14.30 -10.82 -6.83
C LYS A 95 13.97 -10.27 -8.21
N ASP A 96 14.64 -10.76 -9.25
CA ASP A 96 14.39 -10.34 -10.63
C ASP A 96 12.96 -10.65 -11.06
N LYS A 97 12.47 -11.86 -10.73
CA LYS A 97 11.08 -12.24 -11.00
C LYS A 97 10.08 -11.36 -10.22
N LEU A 98 10.38 -10.99 -8.98
CA LEU A 98 9.54 -10.11 -8.16
C LEU A 98 9.48 -8.69 -8.74
N VAL A 99 10.62 -8.12 -9.16
CA VAL A 99 10.69 -6.81 -9.81
C VAL A 99 9.88 -6.81 -11.11
N ALA A 100 10.10 -7.80 -11.99
CA ALA A 100 9.37 -7.91 -13.25
C ALA A 100 7.85 -8.06 -13.02
N TRP A 101 7.45 -8.75 -11.95
CA TRP A 101 6.05 -8.83 -11.55
C TRP A 101 5.51 -7.47 -11.10
N LEU A 102 6.23 -6.75 -10.24
CA LEU A 102 5.82 -5.42 -9.76
C LEU A 102 5.65 -4.43 -10.91
N GLU A 103 6.60 -4.38 -11.85
CA GLU A 103 6.53 -3.51 -13.04
C GLU A 103 5.30 -3.83 -13.90
N LYS A 104 5.05 -5.11 -14.19
CA LYS A 104 3.91 -5.56 -15.00
C LYS A 104 2.55 -5.25 -14.35
N HIS A 105 2.51 -5.20 -13.02
CA HIS A 105 1.28 -4.98 -12.28
C HIS A 105 1.07 -3.51 -11.86
N HIS A 106 2.12 -2.69 -11.86
CA HIS A 106 2.04 -1.24 -11.72
C HIS A 106 1.22 -0.60 -12.86
N GLU A 107 1.41 -1.05 -14.10
CA GLU A 107 0.67 -0.53 -15.28
C GLU A 107 -0.85 -0.78 -15.24
N ARG A 108 -1.31 -1.78 -14.50
CA ARG A 108 -2.74 -2.10 -14.36
C ARG A 108 -3.43 -1.36 -13.21
N GLY A 109 -2.67 -0.83 -12.24
CA GLY A 109 -3.20 -0.08 -11.10
C GLY A 109 -3.51 1.38 -11.41
N ASN A 110 -2.88 1.95 -12.45
CA ASN A 110 -3.09 3.35 -12.87
C ASN A 110 -4.48 3.64 -13.46
N GLY A 111 -5.35 2.64 -13.63
CA GLY A 111 -6.73 2.83 -14.08
C GLY A 111 -7.71 3.30 -13.01
N PHE A 112 -7.30 3.43 -11.74
CA PHE A 112 -8.17 3.86 -10.63
C PHE A 112 -7.87 5.28 -10.10
N MET A 113 -6.98 6.03 -10.78
CA MET A 113 -6.77 7.46 -10.53
C MET A 113 -6.98 8.28 -11.83
N HIS A 114 -8.17 8.17 -12.40
CA HIS A 114 -8.77 9.18 -13.27
C HIS A 114 -10.25 9.32 -12.92
#